data_AF-A0A367ZIV2-F1
#
_entry.id   AF-A0A367ZIV2-F1
#
_cell.length_a   1.000
_cell.length_b   1.000
_cell.length_c   1.000
_cell.angle_alpha   90.00
_cell.angle_beta   90.00
_cell.angle_gamma   90.00
#
_symmetry.space_group_name_H-M   'P 1'
#
loop_
_entity.id
_entity.type
_entity.pdbx_description
1 polymer ?
#
loop_
_entity_poly.entity_id
_entity_poly.type
_entity_poly.pdbx_seq_one_letter_code
_entity_poly.pdbx_strand_id
1 'polypeptide(L)'
;MCDSQKLCSWPKGSILALLLLACSGAAALASPLDALIKFYTSSVPNPPKIDIDEVQVRRLVETGDIIIENNRAFPQWYAVIGGLVPACRFVHAGVVVKGHVLKQLIQELRPTDSVITTQAYYRVGLPKIENNKVKRVFNWLPYPIDPHGTYVITPEVTINTTISRVVALNLVNYLCDPAIGYPTKHIRIIRPRLGSQQMVRALAKYLAYHVWKGTTYDMGFDLSEKEDAIVRQRDGELWFDLTANPVPLYCTELVWRGLREAGLQVPTTQIRRGLAGLVGRIPRMPRSVVQKLDAAFVTADLLEQAGTVIYQNEPPPPVREALGRMVDLNFKAVCQKLWNHIQTLVNGQR
;
A
#
# COMPACT_ATOMS: atom_id res chain seq x y z
N MET A 1 49.19 -28.42 -15.81
CA MET A 1 48.44 -29.41 -16.61
C MET A 1 47.06 -29.47 -15.97
N CYS A 2 46.11 -28.71 -16.54
CA CYS A 2 45.03 -29.23 -17.43
C CYS A 2 44.12 -30.22 -16.69
N ASP A 3 42.80 -30.17 -16.72
CA ASP A 3 41.77 -29.28 -17.27
C ASP A 3 40.45 -29.94 -16.80
N SER A 4 39.52 -29.23 -16.17
CA SER A 4 38.25 -28.79 -16.76
C SER A 4 37.07 -29.80 -16.74
N GLN A 5 35.90 -29.27 -16.35
CA GLN A 5 34.52 -29.66 -16.74
C GLN A 5 33.91 -30.93 -16.09
N LYS A 6 32.67 -30.95 -15.57
CA LYS A 6 31.42 -30.17 -15.82
C LYS A 6 30.56 -30.11 -14.54
N LEU A 7 30.20 -28.91 -14.12
CA LEU A 7 29.05 -28.65 -13.26
C LEU A 7 27.77 -28.83 -14.10
N CYS A 8 26.88 -29.72 -13.66
CA CYS A 8 25.55 -29.89 -14.23
C CYS A 8 24.78 -28.56 -14.20
N SER A 9 24.59 -27.99 -15.39
CA SER A 9 23.62 -26.93 -15.65
C SER A 9 22.21 -27.43 -15.34
N TRP A 10 21.58 -26.85 -14.32
CA TRP A 10 20.15 -27.04 -14.10
C TRP A 10 19.37 -26.27 -15.18
N PRO A 11 18.42 -26.90 -15.89
CA PRO A 11 17.65 -26.20 -16.91
C PRO A 11 16.73 -25.17 -16.24
N LYS A 12 16.64 -23.98 -16.86
CA LYS A 12 15.82 -22.82 -16.45
C LYS A 12 14.29 -23.06 -16.48
N GLY A 13 13.83 -24.30 -16.33
CA GLY A 13 12.42 -24.73 -16.41
C GLY A 13 11.86 -25.43 -15.16
N SER A 14 12.70 -25.80 -14.17
CA SER A 14 12.27 -26.68 -13.07
C SER A 14 11.30 -26.05 -12.05
N ILE A 15 11.14 -24.72 -12.06
CA ILE A 15 10.25 -24.02 -11.12
C ILE A 15 8.80 -23.93 -11.65
N LEU A 16 8.61 -24.00 -12.98
CA LEU A 16 7.28 -24.07 -13.58
C LEU A 16 6.56 -25.34 -13.11
N ALA A 17 7.28 -26.47 -13.04
CA ALA A 17 6.75 -27.73 -12.55
C ALA A 17 6.36 -27.65 -11.05
N LEU A 18 7.09 -26.91 -10.23
CA LEU A 18 6.84 -26.80 -8.77
C LEU A 18 5.66 -25.88 -8.41
N LEU A 19 5.38 -24.85 -9.22
CA LEU A 19 4.15 -24.05 -9.13
C LEU A 19 2.94 -24.76 -9.75
N LEU A 20 3.14 -25.56 -10.82
CA LEU A 20 2.08 -26.38 -11.42
C LEU A 20 1.66 -27.55 -10.52
N LEU A 21 2.60 -28.18 -9.79
CA LEU A 21 2.32 -29.23 -8.80
C LEU A 21 1.61 -28.72 -7.54
N ALA A 22 1.73 -27.43 -7.20
CA ALA A 22 0.97 -26.82 -6.12
C ALA A 22 -0.48 -26.46 -6.51
N CYS A 23 -0.81 -26.53 -7.81
CA CYS A 23 -2.12 -26.17 -8.36
C CYS A 23 -2.86 -27.34 -9.04
N SER A 24 -2.34 -28.57 -9.00
CA SER A 24 -2.88 -29.72 -9.75
C SER A 24 -4.08 -30.40 -9.09
N GLY A 25 -5.01 -29.63 -8.52
CA GLY A 25 -6.15 -30.18 -7.78
C GLY A 25 -7.37 -29.28 -7.73
N ALA A 26 -7.80 -28.69 -8.86
CA ALA A 26 -9.19 -28.28 -9.07
C ALA A 26 -9.43 -27.86 -10.53
N ALA A 27 -10.61 -28.21 -11.02
CA ALA A 27 -11.17 -27.97 -12.36
C ALA A 27 -10.86 -26.61 -13.00
N ALA A 28 -10.72 -26.63 -14.34
CA ALA A 28 -10.68 -25.50 -15.27
C ALA A 28 -9.76 -24.36 -14.80
N LEU A 29 -8.45 -24.60 -14.85
CA LEU A 29 -7.44 -23.76 -14.22
C LEU A 29 -7.30 -22.42 -14.96
N ALA A 30 -7.79 -21.37 -14.31
CA ALA A 30 -7.30 -20.01 -14.45
C ALA A 30 -5.77 -20.01 -14.57
N SER A 31 -5.19 -19.12 -15.38
CA SER A 31 -3.76 -19.16 -15.66
C SER A 31 -2.97 -19.12 -14.35
N PRO A 32 -1.76 -19.72 -14.28
CA PRO A 32 -0.92 -19.61 -13.08
C PRO A 32 -0.67 -18.16 -12.61
N LEU A 33 -0.81 -17.18 -13.50
CA LEU A 33 -0.79 -15.76 -13.17
C LEU A 33 -2.08 -15.32 -12.45
N ASP A 34 -3.25 -15.76 -12.90
CA ASP A 34 -4.53 -15.50 -12.23
C ASP A 34 -4.59 -16.13 -10.83
N ALA A 35 -4.01 -17.31 -10.66
CA ALA A 35 -3.89 -17.94 -9.34
C ALA A 35 -2.98 -17.13 -8.40
N LEU A 36 -1.91 -16.55 -8.93
CA LEU A 36 -1.00 -15.66 -8.19
C LEU A 36 -1.66 -14.31 -7.87
N ILE A 37 -2.33 -13.68 -8.83
CA ILE A 37 -3.08 -12.44 -8.61
C ILE A 37 -4.17 -12.67 -7.58
N LYS A 38 -4.93 -13.77 -7.70
CA LYS A 38 -5.90 -14.20 -6.70
C LYS A 38 -5.24 -14.39 -5.34
N PHE A 39 -4.07 -15.02 -5.26
CA PHE A 39 -3.31 -15.14 -4.01
C PHE A 39 -2.93 -13.76 -3.41
N TYR A 40 -2.47 -12.81 -4.22
CA TYR A 40 -2.10 -11.47 -3.75
C TYR A 40 -3.30 -10.63 -3.29
N THR A 41 -4.46 -10.85 -3.90
CA THR A 41 -5.67 -10.03 -3.70
C THR A 41 -6.73 -10.70 -2.82
N SER A 42 -6.51 -11.93 -2.37
CA SER A 42 -7.41 -12.63 -1.45
C SER A 42 -7.01 -12.36 -0.01
N SER A 43 -7.99 -11.97 0.80
CA SER A 43 -7.84 -11.96 2.24
C SER A 43 -7.78 -13.39 2.78
N VAL A 44 -7.07 -13.59 3.88
CA VAL A 44 -7.10 -14.88 4.59
C VAL A 44 -8.50 -15.12 5.19
N PRO A 45 -8.99 -16.37 5.20
CA PRO A 45 -10.23 -16.70 5.92
C PRO A 45 -10.06 -16.40 7.41
N ASN A 46 -10.97 -15.62 8.01
CA ASN A 46 -11.00 -15.28 9.44
C ASN A 46 -9.68 -14.69 9.98
N PRO A 47 -9.23 -13.51 9.50
CA PRO A 47 -8.03 -12.90 10.06
C PRO A 47 -8.23 -12.51 11.53
N PRO A 48 -7.14 -12.35 12.29
CA PRO A 48 -7.25 -11.89 13.66
C PRO A 48 -7.89 -10.50 13.70
N LYS A 49 -8.86 -10.33 14.59
CA LYS A 49 -9.31 -9.00 15.02
C LYS A 49 -8.17 -8.36 15.80
N ILE A 50 -7.87 -7.11 15.47
CA ILE A 50 -6.89 -6.30 16.19
C ILE A 50 -7.67 -5.28 17.01
N ASP A 51 -7.34 -5.17 18.29
CA ASP A 51 -8.00 -4.20 19.16
C ASP A 51 -7.52 -2.79 18.83
N ILE A 52 -8.46 -1.95 18.42
CA ILE A 52 -8.25 -0.53 18.11
C ILE A 52 -9.35 0.26 18.84
N ASP A 53 -8.95 1.25 19.62
CA ASP A 53 -9.90 2.20 20.18
C ASP A 53 -10.28 3.23 19.10
N GLU A 54 -11.30 2.88 18.30
CA GLU A 54 -11.76 3.73 17.21
C GLU A 54 -12.23 5.12 17.69
N VAL A 55 -12.77 5.20 18.91
CA VAL A 55 -13.24 6.47 19.50
C VAL A 55 -12.04 7.36 19.81
N GLN A 56 -11.02 6.80 20.44
CA GLN A 56 -9.77 7.51 20.72
C GLN A 56 -9.08 7.93 19.43
N VAL A 57 -8.95 7.04 18.44
CA VAL A 57 -8.34 7.36 17.14
C VAL A 57 -9.07 8.54 16.49
N ARG A 58 -10.40 8.51 16.41
CA ARG A 58 -11.20 9.61 15.84
C ARG A 58 -10.97 10.95 16.54
N ARG A 59 -10.76 10.93 17.87
CA ARG A 59 -10.51 12.14 18.68
C ARG A 59 -9.10 12.69 18.49
N LEU A 60 -8.10 11.83 18.30
CA LEU A 60 -6.70 12.24 18.21
C LEU A 60 -6.32 12.76 16.83
N VAL A 61 -6.86 12.17 15.76
CA VAL A 61 -6.39 12.46 14.41
C VAL A 61 -6.80 13.84 13.89
N GLU A 62 -5.87 14.50 13.23
CA GLU A 62 -6.00 15.81 12.58
C GLU A 62 -5.65 15.71 11.08
N THR A 63 -6.02 16.73 10.30
CA THR A 63 -5.59 16.80 8.90
C THR A 63 -4.07 16.84 8.82
N GLY A 64 -3.49 15.96 8.01
CA GLY A 64 -2.04 15.84 7.82
C GLY A 64 -1.39 14.74 8.66
N ASP A 65 -2.09 14.15 9.64
CA ASP A 65 -1.58 12.97 10.35
C ASP A 65 -1.46 11.78 9.37
N ILE A 66 -0.38 11.01 9.50
CA ILE A 66 -0.10 9.83 8.67
C ILE A 66 -0.49 8.58 9.44
N ILE A 67 -1.23 7.68 8.82
CA ILE A 67 -1.46 6.33 9.33
C ILE A 67 -0.55 5.39 8.56
N ILE A 68 0.36 4.72 9.25
CA ILE A 68 1.12 3.59 8.71
C ILE A 68 0.54 2.30 9.28
N GLU A 69 0.47 1.26 8.46
CA GLU A 69 -0.28 0.07 8.83
C GLU A 69 0.18 -1.23 8.17
N ASN A 70 -0.24 -2.33 8.81
CA ASN A 70 -0.23 -3.67 8.25
C ASN A 70 -1.60 -4.33 8.42
N ASN A 71 -2.26 -4.62 7.31
CA ASN A 71 -3.50 -5.37 7.33
C ASN A 71 -3.24 -6.89 7.50
N ARG A 72 -3.67 -7.44 8.64
CA ARG A 72 -3.57 -8.87 8.95
C ARG A 72 -4.48 -9.76 8.10
N ALA A 73 -5.42 -9.16 7.36
CA ALA A 73 -6.16 -9.86 6.33
C ALA A 73 -5.29 -10.24 5.13
N PHE A 74 -4.16 -9.56 4.89
CA PHE A 74 -3.27 -9.84 3.76
C PHE A 74 -1.79 -10.04 4.17
N PRO A 75 -1.49 -11.08 4.96
CA PRO A 75 -0.14 -11.35 5.46
C PRO A 75 0.91 -11.60 4.35
N GLN A 76 0.50 -11.93 3.13
CA GLN A 76 1.39 -12.03 1.94
C GLN A 76 2.16 -10.75 1.67
N TRP A 77 1.52 -9.58 1.79
CA TRP A 77 2.19 -8.30 1.52
C TRP A 77 3.29 -8.06 2.54
N TYR A 78 2.97 -8.35 3.81
CA TYR A 78 3.92 -8.28 4.89
C TYR A 78 5.08 -9.28 4.72
N ALA A 79 4.81 -10.48 4.21
CA ALA A 79 5.82 -11.50 3.92
C ALA A 79 6.80 -11.11 2.80
N VAL A 80 6.28 -10.53 1.72
CA VAL A 80 7.06 -10.13 0.55
C VAL A 80 7.91 -8.92 0.89
N ILE A 81 7.30 -7.85 1.37
CA ILE A 81 8.01 -6.60 1.67
C ILE A 81 8.96 -6.79 2.85
N GLY A 82 8.51 -7.45 3.93
CA GLY A 82 9.36 -7.72 5.08
C GLY A 82 10.46 -8.75 4.80
N GLY A 83 10.30 -9.62 3.80
CA GLY A 83 11.38 -10.50 3.32
C GLY A 83 12.47 -9.73 2.60
N LEU A 84 12.07 -8.76 1.79
CA LEU A 84 12.97 -7.91 1.03
C LEU A 84 13.67 -6.88 1.92
N VAL A 85 12.93 -6.28 2.86
CA VAL A 85 13.42 -5.26 3.79
C VAL A 85 13.22 -5.79 5.22
N PRO A 86 14.18 -6.54 5.79
CA PRO A 86 14.01 -7.23 7.08
C PRO A 86 13.70 -6.31 8.27
N ALA A 87 14.11 -5.05 8.20
CA ALA A 87 13.82 -4.04 9.22
C ALA A 87 12.41 -3.43 9.07
N CYS A 88 11.72 -3.67 7.95
CA CYS A 88 10.41 -3.11 7.65
C CYS A 88 9.32 -3.76 8.50
N ARG A 89 8.65 -2.94 9.29
CA ARG A 89 7.57 -3.31 10.20
C ARG A 89 6.22 -2.93 9.66
N PHE A 90 6.10 -1.88 8.85
CA PHE A 90 4.85 -1.41 8.23
C PHE A 90 5.02 -1.25 6.72
N VAL A 91 4.03 -1.71 5.95
CA VAL A 91 4.14 -1.80 4.47
C VAL A 91 3.19 -0.87 3.73
N HIS A 92 2.25 -0.25 4.43
CA HIS A 92 1.24 0.62 3.83
C HIS A 92 1.11 1.93 4.60
N ALA A 93 0.70 2.99 3.92
CA ALA A 93 0.51 4.31 4.50
C ALA A 93 -0.64 5.09 3.83
N GLY A 94 -1.30 5.94 4.60
CA GLY A 94 -2.26 6.93 4.12
C GLY A 94 -2.24 8.19 4.98
N VAL A 95 -2.88 9.26 4.52
CA VAL A 95 -2.91 10.54 5.25
C VAL A 95 -4.32 10.94 5.62
N VAL A 96 -4.51 11.38 6.86
CA VAL A 96 -5.79 11.84 7.38
C VAL A 96 -6.12 13.21 6.80
N VAL A 97 -7.36 13.38 6.34
CA VAL A 97 -7.92 14.67 5.93
C VAL A 97 -9.35 14.80 6.46
N LYS A 98 -9.67 15.94 7.09
CA LYS A 98 -11.05 16.24 7.53
C LYS A 98 -11.92 16.58 6.31
N GLY A 99 -13.20 16.18 6.37
CA GLY A 99 -14.12 16.28 5.25
C GLY A 99 -14.32 17.70 4.72
N HIS A 100 -14.51 18.68 5.60
CA HIS A 100 -14.64 20.08 5.21
C HIS A 100 -13.38 20.61 4.52
N VAL A 101 -12.18 20.23 4.97
CA VAL A 101 -10.91 20.61 4.34
C VAL A 101 -10.81 20.01 2.95
N LEU A 102 -11.05 18.70 2.82
CA LEU A 102 -11.01 18.01 1.53
C LEU A 102 -11.98 18.64 0.53
N LYS A 103 -13.22 18.88 0.97
CA LYS A 103 -14.28 19.48 0.16
C LYS A 103 -13.91 20.89 -0.32
N GLN A 104 -13.41 21.73 0.59
CA GLN A 104 -12.97 23.09 0.28
C GLN A 104 -11.81 23.07 -0.74
N LEU A 105 -10.79 22.24 -0.52
CA LEU A 105 -9.63 22.19 -1.41
C LEU A 105 -10.00 21.69 -2.81
N ILE A 106 -10.91 20.72 -2.92
CA ILE A 106 -11.43 20.28 -4.22
C ILE A 106 -12.20 21.41 -4.92
N GLN A 107 -13.00 22.18 -4.18
CA GLN A 107 -13.70 23.36 -4.73
C GLN A 107 -12.72 24.40 -5.27
N GLU A 108 -11.64 24.65 -4.55
CA GLU A 108 -10.59 25.58 -4.98
C GLU A 108 -9.87 25.08 -6.25
N LEU A 109 -9.60 23.78 -6.34
CA LEU A 109 -8.99 23.17 -7.52
C LEU A 109 -9.92 23.16 -8.74
N ARG A 110 -11.25 23.17 -8.53
CA ARG A 110 -12.25 23.13 -9.60
C ARG A 110 -13.47 24.01 -9.26
N PRO A 111 -13.36 25.34 -9.43
CA PRO A 111 -14.43 26.27 -9.04
C PRO A 111 -15.72 26.14 -9.88
N THR A 112 -15.60 25.62 -11.11
CA THR A 112 -16.64 25.65 -12.15
C THR A 112 -17.50 24.39 -12.24
N ASP A 113 -17.08 23.28 -11.64
CA ASP A 113 -17.86 22.04 -11.63
C ASP A 113 -18.31 21.71 -10.22
N SER A 114 -19.59 21.42 -10.09
CA SER A 114 -20.18 21.05 -8.82
C SER A 114 -19.39 19.90 -8.17
N VAL A 115 -19.01 20.12 -6.91
CA VAL A 115 -18.41 19.18 -5.93
C VAL A 115 -19.09 17.81 -5.88
N ILE A 116 -20.28 17.71 -6.48
CA ILE A 116 -21.14 16.54 -6.61
C ILE A 116 -20.41 15.32 -7.19
N THR A 117 -19.31 15.49 -7.93
CA THR A 117 -18.60 14.36 -8.56
C THR A 117 -17.50 13.71 -7.74
N THR A 118 -16.91 14.40 -6.74
CA THR A 118 -15.83 13.77 -5.95
C THR A 118 -16.40 13.05 -4.73
N GLN A 119 -16.06 11.77 -4.63
CA GLN A 119 -16.70 10.84 -3.71
C GLN A 119 -15.69 10.41 -2.65
N ALA A 120 -16.15 10.30 -1.42
CA ALA A 120 -15.50 9.47 -0.43
C ALA A 120 -16.07 8.05 -0.52
N TYR A 121 -15.27 7.08 -0.14
CA TYR A 121 -15.61 5.67 -0.26
C TYR A 121 -15.88 5.07 1.11
N TYR A 122 -17.00 4.34 1.18
CA TYR A 122 -17.47 3.69 2.38
C TYR A 122 -17.62 2.19 2.12
N ARG A 123 -17.31 1.39 3.14
CA ARG A 123 -17.54 -0.05 3.09
C ARG A 123 -19.04 -0.29 3.12
N VAL A 124 -19.58 -1.07 2.19
CA VAL A 124 -21.00 -1.44 2.19
C VAL A 124 -21.19 -2.95 2.13
N GLY A 125 -21.93 -3.44 3.13
CA GLY A 125 -22.37 -4.83 3.25
C GLY A 125 -21.42 -5.74 4.04
N LEU A 126 -21.97 -6.88 4.46
CA LEU A 126 -21.19 -8.03 4.88
C LEU A 126 -20.56 -8.69 3.64
N PRO A 127 -19.40 -9.36 3.78
CA PRO A 127 -18.82 -10.14 2.68
C PRO A 127 -19.85 -11.09 2.11
N LYS A 128 -19.90 -11.20 0.77
CA LYS A 128 -20.66 -12.28 0.16
C LYS A 128 -19.91 -13.59 0.38
N ILE A 129 -20.38 -14.40 1.32
CA ILE A 129 -19.88 -15.75 1.58
C ILE A 129 -20.67 -16.71 0.68
N GLU A 130 -19.98 -17.36 -0.25
CA GLU A 130 -20.54 -18.46 -1.06
C GLU A 130 -19.71 -19.71 -0.78
N ASN A 131 -20.34 -20.81 -0.39
CA ASN A 131 -19.68 -22.09 -0.09
C ASN A 131 -18.53 -21.96 0.94
N ASN A 132 -18.75 -21.22 2.03
CA ASN A 132 -17.73 -20.92 3.06
C ASN A 132 -16.47 -20.20 2.55
N LYS A 133 -16.53 -19.57 1.37
CA LYS A 133 -15.46 -18.76 0.80
C LYS A 133 -15.95 -17.33 0.60
N VAL A 134 -15.15 -16.36 1.02
CA VAL A 134 -15.38 -14.94 0.72
C VAL A 134 -15.17 -14.74 -0.78
N LYS A 135 -16.24 -14.42 -1.53
CA LYS A 135 -16.21 -14.35 -3.00
C LYS A 135 -16.04 -12.93 -3.57
N ARG A 136 -16.45 -11.91 -2.82
CA ARG A 136 -16.26 -10.50 -3.17
C ARG A 136 -15.63 -9.79 -1.98
N VAL A 137 -14.41 -9.29 -2.18
CA VAL A 137 -13.58 -8.74 -1.11
C VAL A 137 -13.70 -7.22 -1.00
N PHE A 138 -14.16 -6.54 -2.06
CA PHE A 138 -14.15 -5.08 -2.16
C PHE A 138 -15.51 -4.53 -2.57
N ASN A 139 -16.29 -4.03 -1.61
CA ASN A 139 -17.46 -3.19 -1.90
C ASN A 139 -17.26 -1.82 -1.24
N TRP A 140 -16.39 -1.01 -1.85
CA TRP A 140 -16.26 0.41 -1.57
C TRP A 140 -17.28 1.20 -2.39
N LEU A 141 -18.40 1.60 -1.78
CA LEU A 141 -19.37 2.45 -2.49
C LEU A 141 -18.98 3.92 -2.38
N PRO A 142 -19.02 4.66 -3.49
CA PRO A 142 -18.82 6.11 -3.48
C PRO A 142 -20.04 6.80 -2.87
N TYR A 143 -19.79 7.77 -1.98
CA TYR A 143 -20.78 8.71 -1.44
C TYR A 143 -20.19 10.12 -1.41
N PRO A 144 -21.04 11.18 -1.45
CA PRO A 144 -20.56 12.54 -1.30
C PRO A 144 -19.72 12.72 -0.04
N ILE A 145 -18.69 13.56 -0.14
CA ILE A 145 -17.85 13.90 1.03
C ILE A 145 -18.72 14.60 2.07
N ASP A 146 -18.81 14.00 3.27
CA ASP A 146 -19.42 14.59 4.45
C ASP A 146 -18.44 15.60 5.06
N PRO A 147 -18.80 16.89 5.19
CA PRO A 147 -17.96 17.91 5.82
C PRO A 147 -17.52 17.57 7.26
N HIS A 148 -18.33 16.80 7.98
CA HIS A 148 -18.04 16.34 9.35
C HIS A 148 -17.29 15.00 9.39
N GLY A 149 -17.09 14.38 8.23
CA GLY A 149 -16.33 13.14 8.09
C GLY A 149 -14.84 13.31 8.38
N THR A 150 -14.18 12.19 8.69
CA THR A 150 -12.73 12.09 8.70
C THR A 150 -12.34 10.97 7.74
N TYR A 151 -11.38 11.25 6.87
CA TYR A 151 -10.99 10.37 5.78
C TYR A 151 -9.50 10.06 5.83
N VAL A 152 -9.13 8.91 5.28
CA VAL A 152 -7.74 8.55 4.99
C VAL A 152 -7.59 8.53 3.48
N ILE A 153 -6.69 9.37 2.98
CA ILE A 153 -6.32 9.40 1.57
C ILE A 153 -5.25 8.34 1.33
N THR A 154 -5.59 7.37 0.50
CA THR A 154 -4.73 6.23 0.20
C THR A 154 -5.08 5.67 -1.17
N PRO A 155 -4.17 4.99 -1.87
CA PRO A 155 -4.54 4.23 -3.05
C PRO A 155 -5.22 2.90 -2.68
N GLU A 156 -6.33 2.58 -3.34
CA GLU A 156 -7.14 1.38 -3.07
C GLU A 156 -7.81 0.84 -4.35
N VAL A 157 -8.17 -0.45 -4.33
CA VAL A 157 -8.98 -1.06 -5.38
C VAL A 157 -10.43 -0.57 -5.25
N THR A 158 -10.96 0.10 -6.28
CA THR A 158 -12.36 0.59 -6.27
C THR A 158 -13.32 -0.36 -7.00
N ILE A 159 -14.62 -0.27 -6.69
CA ILE A 159 -15.66 -1.11 -7.31
C ILE A 159 -15.63 -1.00 -8.85
N ASN A 160 -15.89 -2.13 -9.52
CA ASN A 160 -16.05 -2.25 -10.98
C ASN A 160 -14.81 -1.99 -11.82
N THR A 161 -13.63 -1.84 -11.22
CA THR A 161 -12.38 -1.73 -11.97
C THR A 161 -11.35 -2.69 -11.40
N THR A 162 -10.55 -3.31 -12.26
CA THR A 162 -9.31 -4.00 -11.86
C THR A 162 -8.18 -3.01 -11.55
N ILE A 163 -8.50 -1.72 -11.46
CA ILE A 163 -7.56 -0.61 -11.37
C ILE A 163 -7.69 0.03 -10.00
N SER A 164 -6.59 0.03 -9.26
CA SER A 164 -6.48 0.76 -8.01
C SER A 164 -6.28 2.25 -8.27
N ARG A 165 -6.85 3.11 -7.41
CA ARG A 165 -6.78 4.57 -7.53
C ARG A 165 -6.60 5.22 -6.17
N VAL A 166 -6.05 6.43 -6.14
CA VAL A 166 -6.05 7.29 -4.95
C VAL A 166 -7.48 7.69 -4.61
N VAL A 167 -7.92 7.37 -3.40
CA VAL A 167 -9.28 7.62 -2.92
C VAL A 167 -9.28 8.19 -1.51
N ALA A 168 -10.40 8.78 -1.11
CA ALA A 168 -10.69 9.14 0.27
C ALA A 168 -11.55 8.04 0.92
N LEU A 169 -10.98 7.25 1.84
CA LEU A 169 -11.73 6.26 2.61
C LEU A 169 -12.20 6.83 3.93
N ASN A 170 -13.44 6.55 4.35
CA ASN A 170 -13.88 6.88 5.71
C ASN A 170 -12.94 6.23 6.74
N LEU A 171 -12.49 7.00 7.74
CA LEU A 171 -11.48 6.56 8.71
C LEU A 171 -11.81 5.22 9.37
N VAL A 172 -13.03 5.01 9.87
CA VAL A 172 -13.34 3.74 10.55
C VAL A 172 -13.39 2.58 9.59
N ASN A 173 -13.87 2.81 8.36
CA ASN A 173 -13.82 1.77 7.37
C ASN A 173 -12.38 1.48 6.91
N TYR A 174 -11.49 2.48 6.89
CA TYR A 174 -10.07 2.29 6.60
C TYR A 174 -9.37 1.40 7.64
N LEU A 175 -9.78 1.48 8.91
CA LEU A 175 -9.25 0.63 9.99
C LEU A 175 -9.67 -0.83 9.86
N CYS A 176 -10.77 -1.08 9.15
CA CYS A 176 -11.31 -2.41 8.93
C CYS A 176 -10.80 -3.02 7.63
N ASP A 177 -10.77 -4.35 7.59
CA ASP A 177 -10.75 -5.02 6.29
C ASP A 177 -12.15 -4.91 5.63
N PRO A 178 -12.23 -4.49 4.35
CA PRO A 178 -13.51 -4.33 3.66
C PRO A 178 -14.35 -5.60 3.59
N ALA A 179 -13.73 -6.79 3.61
CA ALA A 179 -14.45 -8.06 3.60
C ALA A 179 -14.89 -8.52 4.98
N ILE A 180 -14.44 -7.96 6.09
CA ILE A 180 -14.63 -8.62 7.39
C ILE A 180 -15.35 -7.72 8.39
N GLY A 181 -15.19 -6.40 8.25
CA GLY A 181 -16.00 -5.45 8.98
C GLY A 181 -15.69 -5.29 10.46
N TYR A 182 -14.55 -5.81 10.88
CA TYR A 182 -13.89 -5.43 12.12
C TYR A 182 -12.44 -4.99 11.84
N PRO A 183 -11.79 -4.28 12.77
CA PRO A 183 -10.40 -3.87 12.60
C PRO A 183 -9.43 -5.05 12.53
N THR A 184 -8.56 -5.02 11.53
CA THR A 184 -7.55 -6.08 11.26
C THR A 184 -6.14 -5.49 11.10
N LYS A 185 -5.98 -4.20 11.32
CA LYS A 185 -4.75 -3.46 11.01
C LYS A 185 -3.95 -3.18 12.27
N HIS A 186 -2.67 -3.55 12.28
CA HIS A 186 -1.72 -2.91 13.21
C HIS A 186 -1.44 -1.52 12.68
N ILE A 187 -1.59 -0.49 13.51
CA ILE A 187 -1.47 0.90 13.10
C ILE A 187 -0.53 1.68 14.01
N ARG A 188 0.16 2.63 13.39
CA ARG A 188 0.74 3.79 14.07
C ARG A 188 0.25 5.05 13.38
N ILE A 189 -0.07 6.05 14.19
CA ILE A 189 -0.46 7.38 13.72
C ILE A 189 0.68 8.33 14.05
N ILE A 190 1.22 8.96 13.03
CA ILE A 190 2.37 9.86 13.09
C ILE A 190 1.84 11.26 12.78
N ARG A 191 2.15 12.22 13.65
CA ARG A 191 1.96 13.64 13.39
C ARG A 191 3.23 14.23 12.79
N PRO A 192 3.25 14.57 11.50
CA PRO A 192 4.46 15.10 10.87
C PRO A 192 4.81 16.49 11.41
N ARG A 193 6.09 16.85 11.39
CA ARG A 193 6.61 18.14 11.89
C ARG A 193 6.36 19.28 10.89
N LEU A 194 5.10 19.45 10.47
CA LEU A 194 4.68 20.56 9.62
C LEU A 194 4.54 21.81 10.51
N GLY A 195 5.54 22.69 10.47
CA GLY A 195 5.68 23.83 11.38
C GLY A 195 4.66 24.96 11.19
N SER A 196 3.75 24.86 10.21
CA SER A 196 2.72 25.86 9.96
C SER A 196 1.45 25.26 9.35
N GLN A 197 0.32 25.97 9.54
CA GLN A 197 -0.94 25.62 8.88
C GLN A 197 -0.85 25.66 7.35
N GLN A 198 0.04 26.49 6.81
CA GLN A 198 0.29 26.56 5.38
C GLN A 198 0.90 25.25 4.84
N MET A 199 1.85 24.65 5.57
CA MET A 199 2.43 23.36 5.21
C MET A 199 1.40 22.23 5.29
N VAL A 200 0.55 22.22 6.32
CA VAL A 200 -0.58 21.28 6.44
C VAL A 200 -1.53 21.41 5.26
N ARG A 201 -1.86 22.66 4.89
CA ARG A 201 -2.71 22.96 3.74
C ARG A 201 -2.07 22.52 2.43
N ALA A 202 -0.76 22.72 2.23
CA ALA A 202 -0.05 22.25 1.04
C ALA A 202 -0.13 20.73 0.89
N LEU A 203 0.14 19.98 1.96
CA LEU A 203 -0.03 18.52 1.98
C LEU A 203 -1.47 18.12 1.64
N ALA A 204 -2.46 18.74 2.30
CA ALA A 204 -3.86 18.45 2.05
C ALA A 204 -4.29 18.78 0.61
N LYS A 205 -3.78 19.87 0.03
CA LYS A 205 -4.09 20.31 -1.36
C LYS A 205 -3.50 19.34 -2.39
N TYR A 206 -2.27 18.86 -2.15
CA TYR A 206 -1.65 17.79 -2.93
C TYR A 206 -2.51 16.52 -2.93
N LEU A 207 -2.95 16.08 -1.76
CA LEU A 207 -3.80 14.89 -1.62
C LEU A 207 -5.18 15.08 -2.27
N ALA A 208 -5.80 16.25 -2.09
CA ALA A 208 -7.07 16.61 -2.71
C ALA A 208 -7.00 16.55 -4.24
N TYR A 209 -5.91 17.04 -4.83
CA TYR A 209 -5.65 16.93 -6.27
C TYR A 209 -5.64 15.47 -6.74
N HIS A 210 -4.91 14.59 -6.05
CA HIS A 210 -4.82 13.19 -6.46
C HIS A 210 -6.13 12.42 -6.31
N VAL A 211 -6.90 12.72 -5.26
CA VAL A 211 -8.26 12.17 -5.06
C VAL A 211 -9.19 12.62 -6.18
N TRP A 212 -9.19 13.92 -6.49
CA TRP A 212 -10.04 14.47 -7.54
C TRP A 212 -9.70 13.94 -8.93
N LYS A 213 -8.41 13.89 -9.29
CA LYS A 213 -7.97 13.33 -10.58
C LYS A 213 -8.14 11.81 -10.65
N GLY A 214 -8.41 11.14 -9.51
CA GLY A 214 -8.51 9.69 -9.44
C GLY A 214 -7.21 9.01 -9.88
N THR A 215 -6.08 9.52 -9.36
CA THR A 215 -4.73 9.11 -9.78
C THR A 215 -4.58 7.60 -9.68
N THR A 216 -4.07 6.98 -10.75
CA THR A 216 -3.86 5.53 -10.79
C THR A 216 -2.84 5.12 -9.74
N TYR A 217 -3.17 4.08 -8.98
CA TYR A 217 -2.20 3.38 -8.16
C TYR A 217 -1.45 2.39 -9.03
N ASP A 218 -0.12 2.51 -9.05
CA ASP A 218 0.73 1.56 -9.72
C ASP A 218 1.85 1.11 -8.78
N MET A 219 1.87 -0.19 -8.48
CA MET A 219 3.01 -0.80 -7.77
C MET A 219 4.27 -0.81 -8.65
N GLY A 220 4.10 -0.58 -9.94
CA GLY A 220 5.14 -0.23 -10.87
C GLY A 220 5.24 1.28 -11.13
N PHE A 221 5.06 2.17 -10.16
CA PHE A 221 5.46 3.58 -10.35
C PHE A 221 6.99 3.73 -10.50
N ASP A 222 7.46 4.67 -11.33
CA ASP A 222 8.89 4.98 -11.44
C ASP A 222 9.26 6.18 -10.56
N LEU A 223 10.21 5.99 -9.66
CA LEU A 223 10.70 7.04 -8.74
C LEU A 223 11.32 8.23 -9.48
N SER A 224 11.77 8.05 -10.72
CA SER A 224 12.31 9.11 -11.56
C SER A 224 11.23 9.92 -12.30
N GLU A 225 9.97 9.45 -12.32
CA GLU A 225 8.85 10.19 -12.91
C GLU A 225 8.65 11.50 -12.14
N LYS A 226 8.82 12.60 -12.87
CA LYS A 226 8.60 13.94 -12.36
C LYS A 226 7.10 14.23 -12.37
N GLU A 227 6.64 14.79 -11.26
CA GLU A 227 5.30 15.35 -11.18
C GLU A 227 5.32 16.74 -11.83
N ASP A 228 5.06 16.80 -13.13
CA ASP A 228 5.08 18.05 -13.89
C ASP A 228 3.80 18.87 -13.66
N ALA A 229 2.74 18.25 -13.15
CA ALA A 229 1.45 18.88 -12.93
C ALA A 229 1.43 19.80 -11.69
N ILE A 230 2.47 19.80 -10.86
CA ILE A 230 2.47 20.48 -9.56
C ILE A 230 3.67 21.41 -9.46
N VAL A 231 3.40 22.69 -9.18
CA VAL A 231 4.43 23.71 -9.00
C VAL A 231 4.27 24.35 -7.64
N ARG A 232 5.33 24.30 -6.83
CA ARG A 232 5.41 25.00 -5.56
C ARG A 232 5.85 26.45 -5.78
N GLN A 233 5.00 27.39 -5.39
CA GLN A 233 5.28 28.82 -5.45
C GLN A 233 6.21 29.25 -4.31
N ARG A 234 6.76 30.47 -4.42
CA ARG A 234 7.73 31.02 -3.45
C ARG A 234 7.15 31.19 -2.05
N ASP A 235 5.85 31.47 -1.96
CA ASP A 235 5.13 31.55 -0.70
C ASP A 235 4.87 30.17 -0.08
N GLY A 236 5.09 29.07 -0.82
CA GLY A 236 4.81 27.71 -0.39
C GLY A 236 3.44 27.19 -0.82
N GLU A 237 2.64 27.97 -1.55
CA GLU A 237 1.41 27.50 -2.16
C GLU A 237 1.69 26.52 -3.32
N LEU A 238 0.80 25.54 -3.50
CA LEU A 238 0.83 24.63 -4.64
C LEU A 238 -0.13 25.10 -5.74
N TRP A 239 0.42 25.24 -6.95
CA TRP A 239 -0.33 25.44 -8.18
C TRP A 239 -0.36 24.14 -9.00
N PHE A 240 -1.46 23.91 -9.70
CA PHE A 240 -1.71 22.65 -10.39
C PHE A 240 -2.05 22.90 -11.85
N ASP A 241 -1.30 22.29 -12.76
CA ASP A 241 -1.72 22.13 -14.15
C ASP A 241 -2.76 21.00 -14.20
N LEU A 242 -4.03 21.41 -14.32
CA LEU A 242 -5.16 20.51 -14.33
C LEU A 242 -5.27 19.70 -15.63
N THR A 243 -4.56 20.11 -16.69
CA THR A 243 -4.55 19.43 -18.00
C THR A 243 -3.55 18.29 -18.06
N ALA A 244 -2.48 18.36 -17.26
CA ALA A 244 -1.52 17.28 -17.11
C ALA A 244 -2.15 16.07 -16.39
N ASN A 245 -1.65 14.88 -16.72
CA ASN A 245 -1.99 13.65 -16.00
C ASN A 245 -1.06 13.50 -14.79
N PRO A 246 -1.60 13.18 -13.60
CA PRO A 246 -0.75 12.90 -12.45
C PRO A 246 0.09 11.67 -12.70
N VAL A 247 1.28 11.63 -12.13
CA VAL A 247 2.10 10.41 -12.17
C VAL A 247 1.39 9.28 -11.41
N PRO A 248 1.51 8.03 -11.85
CA PRO A 248 1.07 6.89 -11.05
C PRO A 248 1.81 6.86 -9.72
N LEU A 249 1.11 6.51 -8.64
CA LEU A 249 1.69 6.54 -7.28
C LEU A 249 1.52 5.20 -6.57
N TYR A 250 2.54 4.83 -5.81
CA TYR A 250 2.42 3.84 -4.76
C TYR A 250 1.99 4.48 -3.42
N CYS A 251 1.50 3.69 -2.48
CA CYS A 251 0.86 4.19 -1.25
C CYS A 251 1.80 5.03 -0.37
N THR A 252 3.01 4.54 -0.09
CA THR A 252 4.01 5.31 0.68
C THR A 252 4.63 6.44 -0.13
N GLU A 253 4.66 6.33 -1.46
CA GLU A 253 5.16 7.38 -2.35
C GLU A 253 4.23 8.59 -2.38
N LEU A 254 2.91 8.35 -2.44
CA LEU A 254 1.89 9.40 -2.32
C LEU A 254 2.12 10.24 -1.06
N VAL A 255 2.35 9.58 0.08
CA VAL A 255 2.61 10.27 1.35
C VAL A 255 3.94 11.02 1.30
N TRP A 256 5.01 10.36 0.84
CA TRP A 256 6.34 10.97 0.80
C TRP A 256 6.40 12.20 -0.11
N ARG A 257 5.85 12.12 -1.34
CA ARG A 257 5.78 13.25 -2.26
C ARG A 257 4.95 14.39 -1.67
N GLY A 258 3.80 14.08 -1.06
CA GLY A 258 2.99 15.08 -0.39
C GLY A 258 3.73 15.82 0.73
N LEU A 259 4.50 15.10 1.56
CA LEU A 259 5.34 15.71 2.60
C LEU A 259 6.44 16.59 1.98
N ARG A 260 7.07 16.12 0.91
CA ARG A 260 8.10 16.88 0.18
C ARG A 260 7.55 18.18 -0.39
N GLU A 261 6.37 18.14 -1.02
CA GLU A 261 5.70 19.35 -1.55
C GLU A 261 5.27 20.30 -0.43
N ALA A 262 4.94 19.77 0.75
CA ALA A 262 4.72 20.57 1.96
C ALA A 262 6.02 21.12 2.58
N GLY A 263 7.19 20.82 2.02
CA GLY A 263 8.49 21.29 2.49
C GLY A 263 9.13 20.43 3.59
N LEU A 264 8.61 19.24 3.85
CA LEU A 264 9.16 18.29 4.81
C LEU A 264 9.96 17.20 4.08
N GLN A 265 11.26 17.13 4.35
CA GLN A 265 12.13 16.13 3.76
C GLN A 265 12.29 14.92 4.69
N VAL A 266 11.90 13.74 4.20
CA VAL A 266 12.18 12.46 4.85
C VAL A 266 13.42 11.84 4.21
N PRO A 267 14.47 11.49 4.97
CA PRO A 267 15.66 10.85 4.43
C PRO A 267 15.34 9.49 3.80
N THR A 268 15.54 9.36 2.48
CA THR A 268 15.28 8.11 1.73
C THR A 268 16.55 7.31 1.43
N THR A 269 17.71 7.78 1.92
CA THR A 269 19.04 7.25 1.59
C THR A 269 19.31 5.83 2.12
N GLN A 270 18.48 5.28 3.00
CA GLN A 270 18.75 4.01 3.70
C GLN A 270 18.22 2.74 3.01
N ILE A 271 17.44 2.79 1.93
CA ILE A 271 16.89 1.58 1.27
C ILE A 271 17.51 1.46 -0.11
N ARG A 272 18.77 1.02 -0.19
CA ARG A 272 19.51 1.22 -1.45
C ARG A 272 20.57 0.21 -1.91
N ARG A 273 20.70 -1.01 -1.38
CA ARG A 273 21.62 -1.99 -2.02
C ARG A 273 21.09 -3.42 -2.00
N GLY A 274 20.98 -4.01 -3.18
CA GLY A 274 20.81 -5.46 -3.37
C GLY A 274 19.40 -5.94 -3.71
N LEU A 275 18.34 -5.15 -3.47
CA LEU A 275 16.96 -5.58 -3.68
C LEU A 275 16.67 -6.01 -5.12
N ALA A 276 17.01 -5.21 -6.13
CA ALA A 276 16.73 -5.54 -7.53
C ALA A 276 17.35 -6.88 -7.97
N GLY A 277 18.56 -7.19 -7.49
CA GLY A 277 19.22 -8.47 -7.74
C GLY A 277 18.57 -9.68 -7.03
N LEU A 278 18.00 -9.47 -5.84
CA LEU A 278 17.27 -10.48 -5.08
C LEU A 278 15.87 -10.71 -5.66
N VAL A 279 15.19 -9.63 -6.01
CA VAL A 279 13.83 -9.59 -6.56
C VAL A 279 13.82 -10.15 -7.99
N GLY A 280 14.84 -9.84 -8.80
CA GLY A 280 15.01 -10.37 -10.15
C GLY A 280 15.26 -11.88 -10.20
N ARG A 281 15.54 -12.53 -9.06
CA ARG A 281 15.67 -13.99 -8.91
C ARG A 281 14.35 -14.66 -8.51
N ILE A 282 13.34 -13.90 -8.08
CA ILE A 282 12.00 -14.42 -7.80
C ILE A 282 11.29 -14.65 -9.14
N PRO A 283 10.93 -15.89 -9.51
CA PRO A 283 10.32 -16.18 -10.80
C PRO A 283 8.99 -15.43 -10.97
N ARG A 284 8.82 -14.75 -12.12
CA ARG A 284 7.60 -14.02 -12.51
C ARG A 284 7.23 -12.82 -11.64
N MET A 285 8.17 -12.27 -10.86
CA MET A 285 8.05 -10.88 -10.46
C MET A 285 7.93 -10.04 -11.75
N PRO A 286 6.86 -9.22 -11.91
CA PRO A 286 6.75 -8.38 -13.09
C PRO A 286 8.04 -7.58 -13.27
N ARG A 287 8.58 -7.53 -14.50
CA ARG A 287 9.84 -6.77 -14.76
C ARG A 287 9.73 -5.32 -14.28
N SER A 288 8.53 -4.75 -14.31
CA SER A 288 8.21 -3.46 -13.71
C SER A 288 8.53 -3.43 -12.21
N VAL A 289 8.06 -4.39 -11.41
CA VAL A 289 8.34 -4.48 -9.97
C VAL A 289 9.85 -4.69 -9.69
N VAL A 290 10.54 -5.48 -10.52
CA VAL A 290 11.99 -5.74 -10.38
C VAL A 290 12.83 -4.49 -10.65
N GLN A 291 12.57 -3.78 -11.75
CA GLN A 291 13.32 -2.59 -12.14
C GLN A 291 13.12 -1.42 -11.17
N LYS A 292 12.00 -1.40 -10.45
CA LYS A 292 11.56 -0.27 -9.60
C LYS A 292 12.00 -0.43 -8.14
N LEU A 293 12.43 -1.63 -7.74
CA LEU A 293 13.10 -1.90 -6.46
C LEU A 293 14.62 -1.63 -6.49
N ASP A 294 15.17 -1.16 -7.62
CA ASP A 294 16.54 -0.68 -7.75
C ASP A 294 16.69 0.82 -7.41
N ALA A 295 15.57 1.52 -7.23
CA ALA A 295 15.51 2.92 -6.83
C ALA A 295 15.15 3.05 -5.33
N ALA A 296 15.36 4.24 -4.76
CA ALA A 296 15.12 4.49 -3.33
C ALA A 296 13.62 4.41 -3.00
N PHE A 297 13.14 3.23 -2.63
CA PHE A 297 11.75 3.03 -2.21
C PHE A 297 11.54 3.54 -0.78
N VAL A 298 10.45 4.26 -0.54
CA VAL A 298 10.07 4.70 0.81
C VAL A 298 9.22 3.62 1.46
N THR A 299 9.72 2.96 2.51
CA THR A 299 8.86 2.10 3.34
C THR A 299 8.01 2.95 4.28
N ALA A 300 6.91 2.38 4.78
CA ALA A 300 6.06 3.11 5.71
C ALA A 300 6.80 3.46 7.02
N ASP A 301 7.71 2.59 7.48
CA ASP A 301 8.57 2.85 8.64
C ASP A 301 9.41 4.13 8.52
N LEU A 302 9.93 4.43 7.32
CA LEU A 302 10.73 5.65 7.14
C LEU A 302 9.90 6.92 7.39
N LEU A 303 8.58 6.87 7.19
CA LEU A 303 7.69 7.98 7.46
C LEU A 303 7.60 8.30 8.96
N GLU A 304 7.96 7.37 9.86
CA GLU A 304 8.06 7.67 11.30
C GLU A 304 9.08 8.78 11.59
N GLN A 305 10.12 8.91 10.76
CA GLN A 305 11.13 9.96 10.90
C GLN A 305 10.56 11.37 10.63
N ALA A 306 9.41 11.46 9.98
CA ALA A 306 8.76 12.72 9.67
C ALA A 306 8.11 13.39 10.89
N GLY A 307 7.89 12.67 11.99
CA GLY A 307 6.93 13.10 13.00
C GLY A 307 7.05 12.47 14.38
N THR A 308 6.02 12.70 15.19
CA THR A 308 5.84 12.11 16.51
C THR A 308 4.69 11.12 16.46
N VAL A 309 4.85 9.94 17.06
CA VAL A 309 3.76 8.96 17.17
C VAL A 309 2.75 9.46 18.20
N ILE A 310 1.49 9.63 17.79
CA ILE A 310 0.39 10.11 18.64
C ILE A 310 -0.59 8.99 19.03
N TYR A 311 -0.57 7.88 18.31
CA TYR A 311 -1.33 6.68 18.63
C TYR A 311 -0.61 5.46 18.07
N GLN A 312 -0.64 4.35 18.80
CA GLN A 312 -0.24 3.04 18.30
C GLN A 312 -1.05 1.96 19.01
N ASN A 313 -1.40 0.89 18.30
CA ASN A 313 -1.87 -0.34 18.93
C ASN A 313 -0.70 -1.31 19.15
N GLU A 314 -1.02 -2.57 19.45
CA GLU A 314 0.01 -3.58 19.63
C GLU A 314 0.94 -3.66 18.40
N PRO A 315 2.25 -3.82 18.61
CA PRO A 315 3.20 -3.86 17.52
C PRO A 315 2.86 -5.03 16.57
N PRO A 316 3.06 -4.87 15.25
CA PRO A 316 2.90 -5.99 14.34
C PRO A 316 3.88 -7.10 14.71
N PRO A 317 3.46 -8.38 14.68
CA PRO A 317 4.37 -9.48 14.93
C PRO A 317 5.47 -9.52 13.85
N PRO A 318 6.68 -10.03 14.14
CA PRO A 318 7.71 -10.21 13.13
C PRO A 318 7.22 -11.02 11.93
N VAL A 319 7.81 -10.79 10.74
CA VAL A 319 7.40 -11.45 9.48
C VAL A 319 7.30 -12.97 9.61
N ARG A 320 8.28 -13.61 10.25
CA ARG A 320 8.27 -15.07 10.47
C ARG A 320 7.09 -15.54 11.32
N GLU A 321 6.76 -14.79 12.36
CA GLU A 321 5.62 -15.10 13.21
C GLU A 321 4.30 -14.84 12.48
N ALA A 322 4.23 -13.74 11.72
CA ALA A 322 3.09 -13.43 10.88
C ALA A 322 2.76 -14.56 9.89
N LEU A 323 3.79 -15.16 9.28
CA LEU A 323 3.70 -16.34 8.43
C LEU A 323 3.30 -17.59 9.22
N GLY A 324 3.86 -17.78 10.41
CA GLY A 324 3.51 -18.88 11.31
C GLY A 324 2.03 -18.92 11.67
N ARG A 325 1.43 -17.75 11.88
CA ARG A 325 0.01 -17.54 12.24
C ARG A 325 -0.96 -17.66 11.06
N MET A 326 -0.49 -17.93 9.84
CA MET A 326 -1.35 -18.13 8.68
C MET A 326 -2.12 -19.45 8.77
N VAL A 327 -3.46 -19.37 8.70
CA VAL A 327 -4.36 -20.53 8.83
C VAL A 327 -4.36 -21.39 7.55
N ASP A 328 -4.29 -20.77 6.37
CA ASP A 328 -4.21 -21.51 5.12
C ASP A 328 -2.80 -22.10 4.93
N LEU A 329 -2.68 -23.43 5.11
CA LEU A 329 -1.42 -24.15 5.03
C LEU A 329 -0.78 -24.09 3.65
N ASN A 330 -1.57 -24.04 2.58
CA ASN A 330 -1.05 -23.91 1.21
C ASN A 330 -0.46 -22.51 1.02
N PHE A 331 -1.19 -21.51 1.48
CA PHE A 331 -0.74 -20.12 1.42
C PHE A 331 0.52 -19.91 2.26
N LYS A 332 0.52 -20.43 3.49
CA LYS A 332 1.67 -20.47 4.39
C LYS A 332 2.87 -21.14 3.74
N ALA A 333 2.69 -22.28 3.08
CA ALA A 333 3.78 -22.98 2.40
C ALA A 333 4.37 -22.16 1.25
N VAL A 334 3.54 -21.48 0.44
CA VAL A 334 4.00 -20.58 -0.63
C VAL A 334 4.81 -19.42 -0.04
N CYS A 335 4.24 -18.72 0.95
CA CYS A 335 4.94 -17.61 1.60
C CYS A 335 6.23 -18.04 2.30
N GLN A 336 6.24 -19.19 2.98
CA GLN A 336 7.43 -19.70 3.66
C GLN A 336 8.52 -20.09 2.66
N LYS A 337 8.17 -20.70 1.52
CA LYS A 337 9.11 -20.99 0.43
C LYS A 337 9.70 -19.70 -0.14
N LEU A 338 8.85 -18.69 -0.39
CA LEU A 338 9.29 -17.38 -0.87
C LEU A 338 10.22 -16.69 0.13
N TRP A 339 9.82 -16.63 1.40
CA TRP A 339 10.63 -16.07 2.49
C TRP A 339 11.98 -16.77 2.60
N ASN A 340 12.00 -18.11 2.65
CA ASN A 340 13.23 -18.88 2.74
C ASN A 340 14.15 -18.61 1.55
N HIS A 341 13.58 -18.53 0.33
CA HIS A 341 14.35 -18.19 -0.87
C HIS A 341 14.98 -16.79 -0.75
N ILE A 342 14.21 -15.79 -0.34
CA ILE A 342 14.72 -14.43 -0.13
C ILE A 342 15.83 -14.43 0.92
N GLN A 343 15.65 -15.12 2.05
CA GLN A 343 16.65 -15.22 3.11
C GLN A 343 17.95 -15.89 2.64
N THR A 344 17.87 -16.97 1.85
CA THR A 344 19.06 -17.60 1.25
C THR A 344 19.79 -16.63 0.33
N LEU A 345 19.04 -15.86 -0.47
CA LEU A 345 19.62 -14.90 -1.38
C LEU A 345 20.30 -13.73 -0.64
N VAL A 346 19.71 -13.26 0.47
CA VAL A 346 20.27 -12.19 1.33
C VAL A 346 21.51 -12.67 2.09
N ASN A 347 21.46 -13.88 2.67
CA ASN A 347 22.54 -14.39 3.51
C ASN A 347 23.71 -14.97 2.72
N GLY A 348 23.51 -15.41 1.47
CA GLY A 348 24.58 -15.87 0.57
C GLY A 348 25.45 -14.76 -0.04
N GLN A 349 25.33 -13.52 0.45
CA GLN A 349 26.13 -12.35 0.04
C GLN A 349 27.03 -11.79 1.17
N ARG A 350 27.05 -12.43 2.34
CA ARG A 350 28.09 -12.23 3.35
C ARG A 350 29.20 -13.25 3.13
#